data_AF-I3SBS3-F1
#
_entry.id   AF-I3SBS3-F1
#
_cell.length_a   1.000
_cell.length_b   1.000
_cell.length_c   1.000
_cell.angle_alpha   90.00
_cell.angle_beta   90.00
_cell.angle_gamma   90.00
#
_symmetry.space_group_name_H-M   'P 1'
#
loop_
_entity.id
_entity.type
_entity.pdbx_description
1 polymer ?
#
loop_
_entity_poly.entity_id
_entity_poly.type
_entity_poly.pdbx_seq_one_letter_code
_entity_poly.pdbx_strand_id
1 'polypeptide(L)'
;MDYHRGAGVEVRIARIFNTYGPRMRLDDGRVVSNFVAQAIRKQPLTVYGDGKQTRSFQYVSDLVNGLAALMDGEHVGPFNLGNPGEFTMLELAEVVKETIDSSATIEYKPNTADDPHMRKPDITKRNY
;
A
#
# COMPACT_ATOMS: atom_id res chain seq x y z
N MET A 1 -16.74 -18.79 -1.42
CA MET A 1 -16.61 -20.11 -0.77
C MET A 1 -17.85 -20.96 -0.98
N ASP A 2 -19.06 -20.39 -0.91
CA ASP A 2 -20.29 -21.16 -1.11
C ASP A 2 -20.43 -21.74 -2.52
N TYR A 3 -20.06 -21.00 -3.56
CA TYR A 3 -19.98 -21.52 -4.93
C TYR A 3 -18.97 -22.66 -5.10
N HIS A 4 -17.84 -22.59 -4.38
CA HIS A 4 -16.86 -23.67 -4.38
C HIS A 4 -17.41 -24.93 -3.70
N ARG A 5 -18.05 -24.77 -2.53
CA ARG A 5 -18.65 -25.88 -1.77
C ARG A 5 -19.89 -26.49 -2.43
N GLY A 6 -20.73 -25.66 -3.06
CA GLY A 6 -22.04 -26.06 -3.57
C GLY A 6 -22.09 -26.37 -5.07
N ALA A 7 -21.16 -25.82 -5.86
CA ALA A 7 -21.17 -25.95 -7.32
C ALA A 7 -19.81 -26.39 -7.91
N GLY A 8 -18.82 -26.73 -7.07
CA GLY A 8 -17.51 -27.20 -7.52
C GLY A 8 -16.69 -26.15 -8.29
N VAL A 9 -17.11 -24.88 -8.25
CA VAL A 9 -16.43 -23.80 -8.98
C VAL A 9 -15.08 -23.54 -8.34
N GLU A 10 -14.03 -23.51 -9.14
CA GLU A 10 -12.72 -23.07 -8.68
C GLU A 10 -12.73 -21.56 -8.40
N VAL A 11 -12.35 -21.21 -7.17
CA VAL A 11 -12.31 -19.81 -6.73
C VAL A 11 -10.95 -19.50 -6.12
N ARG A 12 -10.49 -18.26 -6.32
CA ARG A 12 -9.30 -17.71 -5.68
C ARG A 12 -9.69 -16.41 -4.97
N ILE A 13 -9.18 -16.18 -3.77
CA ILE A 13 -9.53 -15.01 -2.96
C ILE A 13 -8.25 -14.27 -2.58
N ALA A 14 -7.94 -13.19 -3.29
CA ALA A 14 -6.83 -12.30 -2.95
C ALA A 14 -7.26 -11.21 -1.97
N ARG A 15 -6.53 -11.07 -0.86
CA ARG A 15 -6.61 -9.95 0.08
C ARG A 15 -5.47 -8.99 -0.21
N ILE A 16 -5.75 -7.98 -1.01
CA ILE A 16 -4.77 -7.03 -1.54
C ILE A 16 -4.52 -5.94 -0.50
N PHE A 17 -3.26 -5.76 -0.12
CA PHE A 17 -2.82 -4.66 0.75
C PHE A 17 -2.45 -3.41 -0.07
N ASN A 18 -2.06 -2.33 0.61
CA ASN A 18 -1.74 -1.05 0.01
C ASN A 18 -0.75 -1.21 -1.16
N THR A 19 -1.24 -0.98 -2.37
CA THR A 19 -0.46 -1.12 -3.60
C THR A 19 -0.28 0.24 -4.27
N TYR A 20 0.93 0.50 -4.75
CA TYR A 20 1.27 1.71 -5.48
C TYR A 20 2.00 1.42 -6.81
N GLY A 21 2.01 2.39 -7.72
CA GLY A 21 2.75 2.32 -8.97
C GLY A 21 2.23 3.24 -10.07
N PRO A 22 2.79 3.14 -11.28
CA PRO A 22 2.33 3.89 -12.44
C PRO A 22 0.83 3.72 -12.70
N ARG A 23 0.20 4.74 -13.32
CA ARG A 23 -1.24 4.80 -13.66
C ARG A 23 -2.18 4.98 -12.45
N MET A 24 -1.66 5.11 -11.23
CA MET A 24 -2.45 5.64 -10.13
C MET A 24 -2.90 7.07 -10.43
N ARG A 25 -4.12 7.39 -10.03
CA ARG A 25 -4.62 8.76 -10.04
C ARG A 25 -3.88 9.57 -8.97
N LEU A 26 -3.39 10.76 -9.35
CA LEU A 26 -2.69 11.66 -8.42
C LEU A 26 -3.61 12.21 -7.31
N ASP A 27 -4.92 12.15 -7.52
CA ASP A 27 -5.96 12.70 -6.64
C ASP A 27 -6.80 11.62 -5.95
N ASP A 28 -6.30 10.38 -5.84
CA ASP A 28 -7.06 9.27 -5.23
C ASP A 28 -7.12 9.28 -3.69
N GLY A 29 -6.46 10.25 -3.05
CA GLY A 29 -6.48 10.46 -1.60
C GLY A 29 -5.58 9.55 -0.78
N ARG A 30 -4.79 8.66 -1.40
CA ARG A 30 -3.81 7.81 -0.69
C ARG A 30 -2.53 8.59 -0.39
N VAL A 31 -1.76 8.14 0.59
CA VAL A 31 -0.58 8.88 1.05
C VAL A 31 0.53 8.98 0.00
N VAL A 32 0.81 7.90 -0.75
CA VAL A 32 1.84 7.90 -1.80
C VAL A 32 1.47 8.89 -2.92
N SER A 33 0.23 8.83 -3.42
CA SER A 33 -0.27 9.73 -4.46
C SER A 33 -0.33 11.18 -3.98
N ASN A 34 -0.75 11.42 -2.73
CA ASN A 34 -0.77 12.76 -2.14
C ASN A 34 0.63 13.37 -2.04
N PHE A 35 1.62 12.66 -1.51
CA PHE A 35 2.99 13.20 -1.44
C PHE A 35 3.59 13.44 -2.82
N VAL A 36 3.41 12.51 -3.75
CA VAL A 36 3.87 12.70 -5.14
C VAL A 36 3.18 13.91 -5.78
N ALA A 37 1.87 14.06 -5.58
CA ALA A 37 1.12 15.19 -6.10
C ALA A 37 1.56 16.52 -5.47
N GLN A 38 1.81 16.55 -4.15
CA GLN A 38 2.30 17.73 -3.44
C GLN A 38 3.69 18.15 -3.96
N ALA A 39 4.63 17.20 -4.08
CA ALA A 39 5.96 17.46 -4.62
C ALA A 39 5.92 18.01 -6.05
N ILE A 40 5.13 17.38 -6.94
CA ILE A 40 4.98 17.85 -8.33
C ILE A 40 4.36 19.26 -8.38
N ARG A 41 3.43 19.56 -7.48
CA ARG A 41 2.75 20.86 -7.38
C ARG A 41 3.54 21.91 -6.60
N LYS A 42 4.76 21.62 -6.15
CA LYS A 42 5.59 22.50 -5.30
C LYS A 42 4.88 22.92 -4.01
N GLN A 43 4.09 22.00 -3.44
CA GLN A 43 3.41 22.17 -2.16
C GLN A 43 4.18 21.43 -1.05
N PRO A 44 4.10 21.89 0.20
CA PRO A 44 4.67 21.15 1.33
C PRO A 44 4.09 19.73 1.45
N LEU A 45 4.94 18.77 1.76
CA LEU A 45 4.55 17.40 2.07
C LEU A 45 3.87 17.36 3.43
N THR A 46 2.58 17.03 3.48
CA THR A 46 1.79 17.10 4.72
C THR A 46 1.89 15.80 5.52
N VAL A 47 2.58 15.83 6.66
CA VAL A 47 2.67 14.70 7.60
C VAL A 47 1.73 14.95 8.78
N TYR A 48 0.84 14.01 9.07
CA TYR A 48 -0.05 14.09 10.23
C TYR A 48 0.60 13.45 11.46
N GLY A 49 0.47 14.11 12.62
CA GLY A 49 1.08 13.67 13.88
C GLY A 49 2.59 13.85 13.88
N ASP A 50 3.32 12.88 14.44
CA ASP A 50 4.79 12.87 14.48
C ASP A 50 5.43 12.11 13.29
N GLY A 51 4.61 11.61 12.36
CA GLY A 51 5.06 10.89 11.18
C GLY A 51 5.55 9.46 11.44
N LYS A 52 5.52 8.96 12.68
CA LYS A 52 6.03 7.63 13.05
C LYS A 52 5.05 6.50 12.79
N GLN A 53 3.80 6.81 12.44
CA GLN A 53 2.83 5.81 12.05
C GLN A 53 3.32 5.05 10.83
N THR A 54 3.27 3.71 10.90
CA THR A 54 3.79 2.86 9.84
C THR A 54 2.71 2.38 8.90
N ARG A 55 3.09 2.21 7.64
CA ARG A 55 2.30 1.51 6.62
C ARG A 55 3.22 0.60 5.82
N SER A 56 2.65 -0.48 5.31
CA SER A 56 3.26 -1.30 4.28
C SER A 56 2.83 -0.82 2.90
N PHE A 57 3.74 -0.93 1.93
CA PHE A 57 3.46 -0.60 0.53
C PHE A 57 4.03 -1.68 -0.39
N GLN A 58 3.18 -2.21 -1.26
CA GLN A 58 3.55 -3.15 -2.30
C GLN A 58 3.60 -2.46 -3.65
N TYR A 59 4.63 -2.74 -4.46
CA TYR A 59 4.68 -2.21 -5.81
C TYR A 59 3.79 -3.03 -6.76
N VAL A 60 3.20 -2.36 -7.75
CA VAL A 60 2.17 -2.95 -8.62
C VAL A 60 2.64 -4.19 -9.39
N SER A 61 3.92 -4.27 -9.80
CA SER A 61 4.43 -5.47 -10.49
C SER A 61 4.40 -6.70 -9.59
N ASP A 62 4.69 -6.54 -8.30
CA ASP A 62 4.66 -7.64 -7.34
C ASP A 62 3.22 -8.13 -7.12
N LEU A 63 2.24 -7.21 -7.16
CA LEU A 63 0.83 -7.57 -7.08
C LEU A 63 0.40 -8.39 -8.29
N VAL A 64 0.77 -7.95 -9.48
CA VAL A 64 0.43 -8.67 -10.72
C VAL A 64 1.02 -10.08 -10.69
N ASN A 65 2.29 -10.23 -10.30
CA ASN A 65 2.93 -11.53 -10.16
C ASN A 65 2.23 -12.41 -9.11
N GLY A 66 1.86 -11.85 -7.96
CA GLY A 66 1.15 -12.57 -6.90
C GLY A 66 -0.26 -13.01 -7.31
N LEU A 67 -0.98 -12.19 -8.08
CA LEU A 67 -2.30 -12.53 -8.62
C LEU A 67 -2.21 -13.66 -9.66
N ALA A 68 -1.24 -13.61 -10.57
CA ALA A 68 -1.01 -14.66 -11.55
C ALA A 68 -0.66 -16.00 -10.86
N ALA A 69 0.28 -15.99 -9.91
CA ALA A 69 0.66 -17.18 -9.16
C ALA A 69 -0.50 -17.76 -8.34
N LEU A 70 -1.32 -16.92 -7.72
CA LEU A 70 -2.51 -17.38 -6.99
C LEU A 70 -3.56 -18.00 -7.93
N MET A 71 -3.68 -17.47 -9.15
CA MET A 71 -4.60 -18.02 -10.15
C MET A 71 -4.17 -19.40 -10.62
N ASP A 72 -2.87 -19.57 -10.91
CA ASP A 72 -2.30 -20.81 -11.42
C ASP A 72 -2.18 -21.90 -10.32
N GLY A 73 -2.10 -21.50 -9.05
CA GLY A 73 -2.02 -22.43 -7.92
C GLY A 73 -3.36 -23.05 -7.54
N GLU A 74 -3.32 -24.08 -6.69
CA GLU A 74 -4.52 -24.80 -6.20
C GLU A 74 -5.05 -24.25 -4.86
N HIS A 75 -4.49 -23.15 -4.34
CA HIS A 75 -4.85 -22.64 -3.02
C HIS A 75 -6.32 -22.21 -2.95
N VAL A 76 -7.07 -22.85 -2.05
CA VAL A 76 -8.47 -22.52 -1.79
C VAL A 76 -8.59 -21.67 -0.53
N GLY A 77 -9.24 -20.51 -0.68
CA GLY A 77 -9.54 -19.59 0.41
C GLY A 77 -8.72 -18.30 0.35
N PRO A 78 -8.85 -17.43 1.37
CA PRO A 78 -8.21 -16.12 1.37
C PRO A 78 -6.67 -16.21 1.43
N PHE A 79 -6.00 -15.41 0.61
CA PHE A 79 -4.56 -15.28 0.55
C PHE A 79 -4.14 -13.81 0.60
N ASN A 80 -3.21 -13.45 1.48
CA ASN A 80 -2.75 -12.06 1.61
C ASN A 80 -1.69 -11.75 0.55
N LEU A 81 -1.92 -10.72 -0.26
CA LEU A 81 -0.94 -10.15 -1.18
C LEU A 81 -0.53 -8.78 -0.66
N GLY A 82 0.63 -8.74 -0.02
CA GLY A 82 1.20 -7.56 0.62
C GLY A 82 2.73 -7.61 0.67
N ASN A 83 3.35 -6.46 0.91
CA ASN A 83 4.75 -6.35 1.30
C ASN A 83 4.82 -6.19 2.85
N PRO A 84 5.58 -7.01 3.59
CA PRO A 84 5.68 -6.87 5.05
C PRO A 84 6.57 -5.70 5.48
N GLY A 85 7.35 -5.13 4.55
CA GLY A 85 8.20 -3.96 4.81
C GLY A 85 7.34 -2.78 5.26
N GLU A 86 7.59 -2.32 6.48
CA GLU A 86 6.94 -1.14 7.04
C GLU A 86 7.78 0.10 6.78
N PHE A 87 7.09 1.20 6.51
CA PHE A 87 7.65 2.53 6.34
C PHE A 87 6.86 3.48 7.21
N THR A 88 7.55 4.36 7.93
CA THR A 88 6.94 5.51 8.58
C THR A 88 6.46 6.52 7.53
N MET A 89 5.50 7.37 7.88
CA MET A 89 5.06 8.44 6.98
C MET A 89 6.16 9.46 6.73
N LEU A 90 7.04 9.66 7.72
CA LEU A 90 8.20 10.53 7.58
C LEU A 90 9.22 9.95 6.58
N GLU A 91 9.58 8.66 6.69
CA GLU A 91 10.46 8.01 5.72
C GLU A 91 9.89 8.08 4.31
N LEU A 92 8.59 7.85 4.15
CA LEU A 92 7.93 7.98 2.85
C LEU A 92 8.01 9.42 2.30
N ALA A 93 7.78 10.42 3.14
CA ALA A 93 7.86 11.82 2.74
C ALA A 93 9.29 12.21 2.30
N GLU A 94 10.31 11.78 3.04
CA GLU A 94 11.72 12.02 2.68
C GLU A 94 12.10 11.34 1.36
N VAL A 95 11.70 10.09 1.14
CA VAL A 95 11.93 9.39 -0.14
C VAL A 95 11.31 10.15 -1.30
N VAL A 96 10.07 10.63 -1.15
CA VAL A 96 9.39 11.41 -2.20
C VAL A 96 10.11 12.73 -2.46
N LYS A 97 10.50 13.44 -1.39
CA LYS A 97 11.28 14.68 -1.48
C LYS A 97 12.59 14.46 -2.24
N GLU A 98 13.40 13.48 -1.84
CA GLU A 98 14.68 13.17 -2.49
C GLU A 98 14.52 12.78 -3.96
N THR A 99 13.45 12.05 -4.29
CA THR A 99 13.22 11.52 -5.64
C THR A 99 12.64 12.56 -6.61
N ILE A 100 11.76 13.45 -6.13
CA ILE A 100 10.97 14.34 -6.99
C ILE A 100 11.40 15.80 -6.88
N ASP A 101 11.58 16.30 -5.65
CA ASP A 101 11.91 17.70 -5.40
C ASP A 101 12.63 17.84 -4.05
N SER A 102 13.96 17.87 -4.09
CA SER A 102 14.80 17.98 -2.90
C SER A 102 14.60 19.28 -2.12
N SER A 103 13.98 20.30 -2.74
CA SER A 103 13.65 21.57 -2.10
C SER A 103 12.29 21.57 -1.38
N ALA A 104 11.49 20.50 -1.54
CA ALA A 104 10.19 20.40 -0.88
C ALA A 104 10.34 20.40 0.64
N THR A 105 9.44 21.11 1.31
CA THR A 105 9.37 21.17 2.77
C THR A 105 8.37 20.15 3.30
N ILE A 106 8.58 19.69 4.53
CA ILE A 106 7.63 18.82 5.24
C ILE A 106 6.89 19.67 6.27
N GLU A 107 5.56 19.65 6.22
CA GLU A 107 4.68 20.37 7.14
C GLU A 107 3.93 19.38 8.02
N TYR A 108 3.98 19.59 9.34
CA TYR A 108 3.30 18.74 10.31
C TYR A 108 1.90 19.30 10.63
N LYS A 109 0.89 18.43 10.59
CA LYS A 109 -0.48 18.76 10.98
C LYS A 109 -0.98 17.87 12.12
N PRO A 110 -1.91 18.35 12.97
CA PRO A 110 -2.51 17.53 14.03
C PRO A 110 -3.15 16.26 13.45
N ASN A 111 -2.96 15.13 14.12
CA ASN A 111 -3.57 13.88 13.68
C ASN A 111 -5.10 13.91 13.88
N THR A 112 -5.85 13.22 13.02
CA THR A 112 -7.28 12.97 13.25
C THR A 112 -7.46 11.79 14.20
N ALA A 113 -8.47 11.83 15.08
CA ALA A 113 -8.70 10.81 16.11
C ALA A 113 -8.87 9.37 15.55
N ASP A 114 -9.22 9.22 14.27
CA ASP A 114 -9.55 7.94 13.64
C ASP A 114 -8.41 7.29 12.82
N ASP A 115 -7.20 7.88 12.76
CA ASP A 115 -6.11 7.30 11.95
C ASP A 115 -5.31 6.24 12.75
N PRO A 116 -5.39 4.93 12.39
CA PRO A 116 -4.72 3.89 13.15
C PRO A 116 -3.19 4.01 13.09
N HIS A 117 -2.54 3.83 14.25
CA HIS A 117 -1.09 3.96 14.39
C HIS A 117 -0.27 2.94 13.56
N MET A 118 -0.83 1.78 13.20
CA MET A 118 -0.11 0.71 12.48
C MET A 118 -1.03 -0.05 11.51
N ARG A 119 -0.53 -0.37 10.31
CA ARG A 119 -1.17 -1.31 9.35
C ARG A 119 -0.13 -2.17 8.63
N LYS A 120 0.00 -3.44 9.06
CA LYS A 120 0.96 -4.42 8.52
C LYS A 120 0.28 -5.74 8.14
N PRO A 121 0.46 -6.26 6.91
CA PRO A 121 0.04 -7.60 6.55
C PRO A 121 0.92 -8.65 7.22
N ASP A 122 0.29 -9.68 7.79
CA ASP A 122 0.98 -10.95 7.99
C ASP A 122 0.96 -11.75 6.68
N ILE A 123 2.16 -12.02 6.14
CA ILE A 123 2.36 -12.78 4.90
C ILE A 123 3.07 -14.13 5.14
N THR A 124 3.15 -14.63 6.37
CA THR A 124 3.84 -15.90 6.69
C THR A 124 3.31 -17.12 5.93
N LYS A 125 2.09 -17.07 5.37
CA LYS A 125 1.55 -18.10 4.46
C LYS A 125 2.10 -17.99 3.03
N ARG A 126 3.40 -17.77 2.85
CA ARG A 126 4.05 -17.67 1.53
C ARG A 126 4.63 -19.03 1.14
N ASN A 127 3.77 -19.94 0.68
CA ASN A 127 4.24 -21.17 0.03
C ASN A 127 4.34 -20.87 -1.47
N TYR A 128 5.56 -20.67 -1.97
CA TYR A 128 5.88 -20.79 -3.39
C TYR A 128 6.20 -22.25 -3.70
#